data_AF-A0A6J7KHK7-F1
#
_entry.id   AF-A0A6J7KHK7-F1
#
_cell.length_a   1.000
_cell.length_b   1.000
_cell.length_c   1.000
_cell.angle_alpha   90.00
_cell.angle_beta   90.00
_cell.angle_gamma   90.00
#
_symmetry.space_group_name_H-M   'P 1'
#
loop_
_entity.id
_entity.type
_entity.pdbx_description
1 polymer ?
#
loop_
_entity_poly.entity_id
_entity_poly.type
_entity_poly.pdbx_seq_one_letter_code
_entity_poly.pdbx_strand_id
1 'polypeptide(L)'
;MSQVPEPWNILTKHGLMKERLGDLMTDALRAQILKLLGYRTEVIEFIGGEHTPRNIMIRAVLTGAKADPKEVETYKKMLSDWQIDPALASRLNVLS
;
A
#
# COMPACT_ATOMS: atom_id res chain seq x y z
N MET A 1 -7.06 -8.33 7.77
CA MET A 1 -7.76 -7.19 8.38
C MET A 1 -8.81 -7.73 9.34
N SER A 2 -8.42 -7.94 10.60
CA SER A 2 -9.31 -8.45 11.66
C SER A 2 -10.21 -7.37 12.24
N GLN A 3 -9.74 -6.11 12.25
CA GLN A 3 -10.50 -4.96 12.71
C GLN A 3 -10.32 -3.80 11.72
N VAL A 4 -11.44 -3.22 11.28
CA VAL A 4 -11.43 -1.98 10.49
C VAL A 4 -11.48 -0.82 11.48
N PRO A 5 -10.53 0.13 11.44
CA PRO A 5 -10.54 1.27 12.34
C PRO A 5 -11.74 2.19 12.04
N GLU A 6 -12.33 2.79 13.07
CA GLU A 6 -13.28 3.90 12.88
C GLU A 6 -12.55 5.11 12.26
N PRO A 7 -13.22 5.92 11.43
CA PRO A 7 -14.63 5.85 11.00
C PRO A 7 -14.87 5.04 9.71
N TRP A 8 -13.94 4.15 9.33
CA TRP A 8 -13.92 3.54 7.99
C TRP A 8 -15.03 2.53 7.73
N ASN A 9 -15.82 2.18 8.75
CA ASN A 9 -16.98 1.31 8.64
C ASN A 9 -18.03 1.81 7.63
N ILE A 10 -18.11 3.12 7.38
CA ILE A 10 -18.98 3.69 6.34
C ILE A 10 -18.63 3.14 4.94
N LEU A 11 -17.34 2.92 4.66
CA LEU A 11 -16.84 2.41 3.38
C LEU A 11 -16.78 0.88 3.36
N THR A 12 -16.46 0.23 4.47
CA THR A 12 -16.24 -1.23 4.52
C THR A 12 -17.50 -2.06 4.77
N LYS A 13 -18.64 -1.43 5.13
CA LYS A 13 -19.93 -2.12 5.30
C LYS A 13 -20.46 -2.77 4.01
N HIS A 14 -20.04 -2.28 2.85
CA HIS A 14 -20.41 -2.83 1.54
C HIS A 14 -19.27 -3.70 1.00
N GLY A 15 -19.56 -4.97 0.70
CA GLY A 15 -18.54 -5.96 0.29
C GLY A 15 -17.65 -5.50 -0.87
N LEU A 16 -18.25 -4.98 -1.95
CA LEU A 16 -17.52 -4.46 -3.11
C LEU A 16 -16.55 -3.32 -2.75
N MET A 17 -16.99 -2.41 -1.88
CA MET A 17 -16.15 -1.27 -1.46
C MET A 17 -15.03 -1.72 -0.54
N LYS A 18 -15.30 -2.68 0.35
CA LYS A 18 -14.30 -3.28 1.23
C LYS A 18 -13.20 -4.00 0.43
N GLU A 19 -13.57 -4.77 -0.58
CA GLU A 19 -12.63 -5.45 -1.46
C GLU A 19 -11.73 -4.45 -2.20
N ARG A 20 -12.34 -3.45 -2.86
CA ARG A 20 -11.58 -2.39 -3.55
C ARG A 20 -10.66 -1.60 -2.62
N LEU A 21 -11.09 -1.33 -1.39
CA LEU A 21 -10.23 -0.69 -0.40
C LEU A 21 -9.04 -1.59 -0.05
N GLY A 22 -9.27 -2.89 0.10
CA GLY A 22 -8.22 -3.88 0.33
C GLY A 22 -7.16 -3.89 -0.77
N ASP A 23 -7.60 -3.87 -2.04
CA ASP A 23 -6.70 -3.80 -3.20
C ASP A 23 -5.87 -2.52 -3.18
N LEU A 24 -6.52 -1.36 -3.01
CA LEU A 24 -5.87 -0.05 -2.95
C LEU A 24 -4.88 0.06 -1.79
N MET A 25 -5.24 -0.44 -0.61
CA MET A 25 -4.34 -0.47 0.54
C MET A 25 -3.12 -1.33 0.26
N THR A 26 -3.30 -2.47 -0.39
CA THR A 26 -2.19 -3.36 -0.72
C THR A 26 -1.21 -2.68 -1.68
N ASP A 27 -1.70 -2.02 -2.72
CA ASP A 27 -0.85 -1.32 -3.69
C ASP A 27 -0.17 -0.08 -3.07
N ALA A 28 -0.88 0.68 -2.23
CA ALA A 28 -0.29 1.80 -1.50
C ALA A 28 0.85 1.35 -0.57
N LEU A 29 0.65 0.25 0.16
CA LEU A 29 1.69 -0.32 1.04
C LEU A 29 2.90 -0.83 0.25
N ARG A 30 2.68 -1.47 -0.90
CA ARG A 30 3.79 -1.91 -1.79
C ARG A 30 4.60 -0.72 -2.29
N ALA A 31 3.94 0.34 -2.76
CA ALA A 31 4.61 1.56 -3.19
C ALA A 31 5.38 2.22 -2.04
N GLN A 32 4.77 2.32 -0.85
CA GLN A 32 5.44 2.90 0.32
C GLN A 32 6.66 2.09 0.75
N ILE A 33 6.58 0.75 0.75
CA ILE A 33 7.72 -0.12 1.07
C ILE A 33 8.89 0.13 0.11
N LEU A 34 8.64 0.17 -1.19
CA LEU A 34 9.66 0.47 -2.18
C LEU A 34 10.27 1.86 -1.95
N LYS A 35 9.44 2.85 -1.61
CA LYS A 35 9.92 4.21 -1.28
C LYS A 35 10.86 4.21 -0.06
N LEU A 36 10.50 3.48 1.00
CA LEU A 36 11.34 3.34 2.19
C LEU A 36 12.68 2.64 1.90
N LEU A 37 12.73 1.78 0.86
CA LEU A 37 13.95 1.14 0.37
C LEU A 37 14.79 2.03 -0.56
N GLY A 38 14.40 3.30 -0.76
CA GLY A 38 15.14 4.26 -1.57
C GLY A 38 14.82 4.23 -3.05
N TYR A 39 13.64 3.72 -3.41
CA TYR A 39 13.08 3.88 -4.74
C TYR A 39 12.26 5.16 -4.83
N ARG A 40 12.26 5.78 -6.00
CA ARG A 40 11.19 6.71 -6.39
C ARG A 40 10.06 5.89 -6.99
N THR A 41 8.84 6.03 -6.45
CA THR A 41 7.69 5.22 -6.83
C THR A 41 6.57 6.08 -7.43
N GLU A 42 5.91 5.55 -8.45
CA GLU A 42 4.73 6.14 -9.07
C GLU A 42 3.66 5.06 -9.25
N VAL A 43 2.42 5.42 -8.91
CA VAL A 43 1.25 4.55 -9.01
C VAL A 43 0.40 5.09 -10.15
N ILE A 44 0.26 4.31 -11.23
CA ILE A 44 -0.43 4.73 -12.46
C ILE A 44 -1.55 3.74 -12.80
N GLU A 45 -2.60 4.23 -13.46
CA GLU A 45 -3.62 3.37 -14.05
C GLU A 45 -3.03 2.70 -15.31
N PHE A 46 -2.97 1.38 -15.33
CA PHE A 46 -2.60 0.62 -16.52
C PHE A 46 -3.88 0.22 -17.26
N ILE A 47 -4.05 0.77 -18.46
CA ILE A 47 -5.12 0.40 -19.38
C ILE A 47 -4.66 -0.88 -20.10
N GLY A 48 -5.02 -2.04 -19.56
CA GLY A 48 -5.02 -3.29 -20.34
C GLY A 48 -6.17 -3.28 -21.35
N GLY A 49 -6.06 -4.05 -22.44
CA GLY A 49 -7.09 -4.10 -23.50
C GLY A 49 -8.50 -4.40 -22.98
N GLU A 50 -9.53 -4.15 -23.82
CA GLU A 50 -10.98 -3.97 -23.55
C GLU A 50 -11.67 -4.91 -22.52
N HIS A 51 -11.02 -5.96 -22.03
CA HIS A 51 -11.61 -6.98 -21.16
C HIS A 51 -10.86 -7.26 -19.84
N THR A 52 -9.79 -6.53 -19.49
CA THR A 52 -9.19 -6.63 -18.14
C THR A 52 -9.62 -5.45 -17.27
N PRO A 53 -10.46 -5.64 -16.23
CA PRO A 53 -10.81 -4.55 -15.33
C PRO A 53 -9.55 -4.11 -14.57
N ARG A 54 -9.13 -2.85 -14.79
CA ARG A 54 -8.21 -2.02 -13.99
C ARG A 54 -7.07 -2.75 -13.29
N ASN A 55 -5.86 -2.61 -13.84
CA ASN A 55 -4.64 -2.91 -13.11
C ASN A 55 -3.95 -1.59 -12.75
N ILE A 56 -3.80 -1.31 -11.46
CA ILE A 56 -2.83 -0.29 -11.05
C ILE A 56 -1.43 -0.87 -11.33
N MET A 57 -0.55 -0.07 -11.90
CA MET A 57 0.87 -0.41 -12.04
C MET A 57 1.70 0.47 -11.12
N ILE A 58 2.56 -0.18 -10.32
CA ILE A 58 3.56 0.51 -9.51
C ILE A 58 4.87 0.50 -10.29
N ARG A 59 5.29 1.68 -10.76
CA ARG A 59 6.62 1.88 -11.35
C ARG A 59 7.58 2.35 -10.27
N ALA A 60 8.76 1.77 -10.20
CA ALA A 60 9.78 2.12 -9.22
C ALA A 60 11.16 2.22 -9.87
N VAL A 61 11.92 3.26 -9.53
CA VAL A 61 13.31 3.45 -9.97
C VAL A 61 14.17 3.61 -8.73
N LEU A 62 15.22 2.78 -8.60
CA LEU A 62 16.16 2.88 -7.48
C LEU A 62 16.95 4.18 -7.61
N THR A 63 16.87 5.04 -6.60
CA THR A 63 17.59 6.32 -6.57
C THR A 63 18.59 6.40 -5.43
N GLY A 64 18.49 5.52 -4.43
CA GLY A 64 19.28 5.59 -3.19
C GLY A 64 18.84 6.72 -2.25
N ALA A 65 17.66 7.30 -2.48
CA ALA A 65 17.10 8.29 -1.57
C ALA A 65 16.92 7.68 -0.18
N LYS A 66 17.28 8.42 0.88
CA LYS A 66 17.02 7.99 2.25
C LYS A 66 15.54 8.17 2.58
N ALA A 67 14.97 7.20 3.28
CA ALA A 67 13.62 7.31 3.81
C ALA A 67 13.52 8.52 4.76
N ASP A 68 12.50 9.35 4.57
CA ASP A 68 12.13 10.38 5.54
C ASP A 68 11.61 9.68 6.82
N PRO A 69 12.16 9.99 8.02
CA PRO A 69 11.64 9.44 9.27
C PRO A 69 10.12 9.60 9.44
N LYS A 70 9.54 10.70 8.97
CA LYS A 70 8.09 10.94 9.02
C LYS A 70 7.30 9.96 8.17
N GLU A 71 7.86 9.52 7.04
CA GLU A 71 7.25 8.51 6.19
C GLU A 71 7.30 7.12 6.80
N VAL A 72 8.39 6.79 7.50
CA VAL A 72 8.49 5.56 8.29
C VAL A 72 7.44 5.56 9.41
N GLU A 73 7.27 6.67 10.11
CA GLU A 73 6.26 6.81 11.17
C GLU A 73 4.84 6.67 10.61
N THR A 74 4.54 7.34 9.49
CA THR A 74 3.24 7.25 8.81
C THR A 74 2.93 5.83 8.37
N TYR A 75 3.92 5.13 7.80
CA TYR A 75 3.80 3.72 7.42
C TYR A 75 3.48 2.84 8.62
N LYS A 76 4.26 2.96 9.72
CA LYS A 76 4.03 2.19 10.95
C LYS A 76 2.66 2.48 11.58
N LYS A 77 2.22 3.74 11.56
CA LYS A 77 0.89 4.13 12.05
C LYS A 77 -0.21 3.44 11.26
N MET A 78 -0.10 3.42 9.92
CA MET A 78 -1.08 2.74 9.07
C MET A 78 -1.16 1.23 9.38
N LEU A 79 -0.02 0.56 9.58
CA LEU A 79 0.00 -0.86 9.96
C LEU A 79 -0.68 -1.10 11.31
N SER A 80 -0.41 -0.22 12.29
CA SER A 80 -1.02 -0.30 13.62
C SER A 80 -2.52 -0.05 13.59
N ASP A 81 -2.97 1.04 12.97
CA ASP A 81 -4.39 1.42 12.91
C ASP A 81 -5.24 0.33 12.25
N TRP A 82 -4.70 -0.31 11.21
CA TRP A 82 -5.41 -1.33 10.43
C TRP A 82 -5.09 -2.78 10.82
N GLN A 83 -4.17 -2.97 11.77
CA GLN A 83 -3.65 -4.29 12.18
C GLN A 83 -3.22 -5.12 10.96
N ILE A 84 -2.35 -4.55 10.13
CA ILE A 84 -1.84 -5.18 8.90
C ILE A 84 -0.38 -5.54 9.07
N ASP A 85 -0.03 -6.74 8.63
CA ASP A 85 1.35 -7.21 8.48
C ASP A 85 1.63 -7.49 6.99
N PRO A 86 2.29 -6.56 6.26
CA PRO A 86 2.53 -6.73 4.83
C PRO A 86 3.65 -7.74 4.59
N ALA A 87 3.32 -8.89 4.00
CA ALA A 87 4.29 -9.96 3.72
C ALA A 87 5.53 -9.49 2.91
N LEU A 88 5.38 -8.45 2.08
CA LEU A 88 6.51 -7.88 1.33
C LEU A 88 7.54 -7.22 2.26
N ALA A 89 7.10 -6.54 3.33
CA ALA A 89 7.99 -5.88 4.27
C ALA A 89 8.88 -6.90 5.01
N SER A 90 8.30 -8.03 5.42
CA SER A 90 9.03 -9.12 6.07
C SER A 90 10.03 -9.79 5.12
N ARG A 91 9.70 -9.93 3.84
CA ARG A 91 10.60 -10.53 2.83
C ARG A 91 11.76 -9.64 2.44
N LEU A 92 11.60 -8.33 2.55
CA LEU A 92 12.60 -7.34 2.16
C LEU A 92 13.36 -6.74 3.35
N ASN A 93 13.10 -7.21 4.58
CA ASN A 93 13.75 -6.72 5.81
C ASN A 93 13.68 -5.18 5.96
N VAL A 94 12.55 -4.58 5.57
CA VAL A 94 12.39 -3.11 5.45
C VAL A 94 12.39 -2.39 6.81
N LEU A 95 12.29 -3.13 7.92
CA LEU A 95 12.16 -2.58 9.27
C LEU A 95 12.89 -3.39 10.37
N SER A 96 13.76 -4.33 10.00
CA SER A 96 14.60 -5.08 10.95
C SER A 96 15.83 -4.29 11.36
#